data_AF-A0A2G6L0D8-F1
#
_entry.id   AF-A0A2G6L0D8-F1
#
_cell.length_a   1.000
_cell.length_b   1.000
_cell.length_c   1.000
_cell.angle_alpha   90.00
_cell.angle_beta   90.00
_cell.angle_gamma   90.00
#
_symmetry.space_group_name_H-M   'P 1'
#
loop_
_entity.id
_entity.type
_entity.pdbx_description
1 polymer ?
#
loop_
_entity_poly.entity_id
_entity_poly.type
_entity_poly.pdbx_seq_one_letter_code
_entity_poly.pdbx_strand_id
1 'polypeptide(L)'
;MIEIKFKIEELPSDQSQPYSLVAGVEGVLTVVNDGETVFEEPGILLLELSQALTKWVDEVSSGKDVDFYYASMDFEEEPILTFTCSDTDSQYEVKSVWIKSESSSNRSELIAASKSYVKDLDIAISG
;
A
#
# COMPACT_ATOMS: atom_id res chain seq x y z
N MET A 1 6.89 -12.02 -8.21
CA MET A 1 7.36 -10.64 -8.08
C MET A 1 6.16 -9.74 -7.94
N ILE A 2 6.03 -9.16 -6.75
CA ILE A 2 4.95 -8.25 -6.41
C ILE A 2 5.28 -6.80 -6.76
N GLU A 3 4.28 -6.05 -7.22
CA GLU A 3 4.35 -4.64 -7.55
C GLU A 3 3.13 -3.92 -6.95
N ILE A 4 3.35 -2.76 -6.34
CA ILE A 4 2.28 -1.87 -5.84
C ILE A 4 2.33 -0.61 -6.70
N LYS A 5 1.30 -0.42 -7.52
CA LYS A 5 1.19 0.66 -8.51
C LYS A 5 0.05 1.59 -8.15
N PHE A 6 0.12 2.81 -8.66
CA PHE A 6 -0.97 3.76 -8.51
C PHE A 6 -1.18 4.62 -9.74
N LYS A 7 -2.34 5.25 -9.78
CA LYS A 7 -2.66 6.37 -10.67
C LYS A 7 -3.43 7.41 -9.85
N ILE A 8 -2.86 8.61 -9.72
CA ILE A 8 -3.54 9.74 -9.06
C ILE A 8 -4.76 10.12 -9.91
N GLU A 9 -5.91 10.27 -9.26
CA GLU A 9 -7.15 10.72 -9.91
C GLU A 9 -7.61 12.08 -9.37
N GLU A 10 -7.38 12.35 -8.09
CA GLU A 10 -7.74 13.61 -7.45
C GLU A 10 -6.58 14.12 -6.57
N LEU A 11 -6.44 15.45 -6.56
CA LEU A 11 -5.57 16.19 -5.64
C LEU A 11 -6.47 17.13 -4.84
N PRO A 12 -6.15 17.41 -3.57
CA PRO A 12 -6.96 18.32 -2.77
C PRO A 12 -6.92 19.73 -3.36
N SER A 13 -8.03 20.43 -3.25
CA SER A 13 -8.17 21.83 -3.69
C SER A 13 -7.24 22.79 -2.91
N ASP A 14 -6.96 22.47 -1.65
CA ASP A 14 -5.97 23.18 -0.82
C ASP A 14 -4.79 22.25 -0.51
N GLN A 15 -3.63 22.55 -1.11
CA GLN A 15 -2.38 21.81 -0.90
C GLN A 15 -1.44 22.52 0.09
N SER A 16 -1.88 23.64 0.70
CA SER A 16 -1.04 24.43 1.60
C SER A 16 -0.83 23.77 2.97
N GLN A 17 -1.69 22.82 3.33
CA GLN A 17 -1.64 22.10 4.60
C GLN A 17 -1.24 20.63 4.36
N PRO A 18 -0.26 20.10 5.12
CA PRO A 18 0.13 18.68 5.02
C PRO A 18 -1.02 17.69 5.22
N TYR A 19 -1.98 18.02 6.11
CA TYR A 19 -3.14 17.17 6.34
C TYR A 19 -4.05 17.06 5.11
N SER A 20 -4.26 18.17 4.39
CA SER A 20 -5.10 18.17 3.19
C SER A 20 -4.53 17.28 2.09
N LEU A 21 -3.20 17.22 1.96
CA LEU A 21 -2.52 16.30 1.04
C LEU A 21 -2.77 14.84 1.44
N VAL A 22 -2.55 14.50 2.71
CA VAL A 22 -2.74 13.12 3.20
C VAL A 22 -4.18 12.65 3.02
N ALA A 23 -5.14 13.53 3.30
CA ALA A 23 -6.57 13.23 3.25
C ALA A 23 -7.25 13.52 1.90
N GLY A 24 -6.49 13.87 0.86
CA GLY A 24 -7.09 14.30 -0.42
C GLY A 24 -6.32 13.94 -1.68
N VAL A 25 -5.17 13.28 -1.58
CA VAL A 25 -4.54 12.64 -2.75
C VAL A 25 -5.17 11.26 -2.91
N GLU A 26 -6.19 11.20 -3.76
CA GLU A 26 -6.92 9.99 -4.07
C GLU A 26 -6.53 9.43 -5.44
N GLY A 27 -6.61 8.11 -5.57
CA GLY A 27 -6.43 7.47 -6.86
C GLY A 27 -6.72 5.98 -6.88
N VAL A 28 -6.33 5.37 -7.99
CA VAL A 28 -6.42 3.92 -8.18
C VAL A 28 -5.16 3.28 -7.59
N LEU A 29 -5.34 2.27 -6.75
CA LEU A 29 -4.29 1.37 -6.28
C LEU A 29 -4.40 0.05 -7.03
N THR A 30 -3.31 -0.39 -7.64
CA THR A 30 -3.23 -1.71 -8.31
C THR A 30 -2.11 -2.51 -7.68
N VAL A 31 -2.41 -3.69 -7.16
CA VAL A 31 -1.39 -4.66 -6.74
C VAL A 31 -1.34 -5.80 -7.74
N VAL A 32 -0.13 -6.07 -8.24
CA VAL A 32 0.17 -7.12 -9.22
C VAL A 32 1.13 -8.09 -8.57
N ASN A 33 0.90 -9.40 -8.73
CA ASN A 33 1.85 -10.42 -8.33
C ASN A 33 2.07 -11.40 -9.49
N ASP A 34 3.33 -11.61 -9.87
CA ASP A 34 3.71 -12.45 -11.01
C ASP A 34 2.99 -12.10 -12.33
N GLY A 35 2.69 -10.81 -12.50
CA GLY A 35 2.00 -10.28 -13.68
C GLY A 35 0.47 -10.38 -13.61
N GLU A 36 -0.10 -10.99 -12.57
CA GLU A 36 -1.55 -11.07 -12.35
C GLU A 36 -2.03 -9.99 -11.39
N THR A 37 -3.14 -9.33 -11.73
CA THR A 37 -3.76 -8.31 -10.87
C THR A 37 -4.43 -8.97 -9.68
N VAL A 38 -3.87 -8.77 -8.49
CA VAL A 38 -4.39 -9.27 -7.21
C VAL A 38 -5.60 -8.45 -6.76
N PHE A 39 -5.49 -7.12 -6.85
CA PHE A 39 -6.63 -6.20 -6.73
C PHE A 39 -6.33 -4.89 -7.45
N GLU A 40 -7.38 -4.18 -7.84
CA GLU A 40 -7.30 -2.88 -8.50
C GLU A 40 -8.56 -2.09 -8.15
N GLU A 41 -8.41 -1.04 -7.34
CA GLU A 41 -9.56 -0.30 -6.81
C GLU A 41 -9.30 1.22 -6.79
N PRO A 42 -10.29 2.04 -7.17
CA PRO A 42 -10.25 3.49 -7.09
C PRO A 42 -10.53 4.01 -5.67
N GLY A 43 -10.36 5.32 -5.46
CA GLY A 43 -10.73 6.00 -4.21
C GLY A 43 -9.79 5.72 -3.03
N ILE A 44 -8.55 5.29 -3.30
CA ILE A 44 -7.56 5.04 -2.26
C ILE A 44 -6.82 6.33 -1.92
N LEU A 45 -6.71 6.65 -0.63
CA LEU A 45 -5.87 7.74 -0.12
C LEU A 45 -4.39 7.35 -0.24
N LEU A 46 -3.78 7.71 -1.38
CA LEU A 46 -2.45 7.22 -1.78
C LEU A 46 -1.35 7.66 -0.81
N LEU A 47 -1.43 8.89 -0.31
CA LEU A 47 -0.47 9.42 0.66
C LEU A 47 -0.63 8.81 2.06
N GLU A 48 -1.85 8.53 2.48
CA GLU A 48 -2.11 7.81 3.74
C GLU A 48 -1.51 6.40 3.68
N LEU A 49 -1.76 5.67 2.58
CA LEU A 49 -1.15 4.37 2.33
C LEU A 49 0.38 4.44 2.33
N SER A 50 0.96 5.46 1.70
CA SER A 50 2.43 5.67 1.68
C SER A 50 3.01 5.81 3.09
N GLN A 51 2.33 6.54 3.98
CA GLN A 51 2.75 6.67 5.37
C GLN A 51 2.65 5.35 6.14
N ALA A 52 1.56 4.59 5.92
CA ALA A 52 1.37 3.29 6.53
C ALA A 52 2.47 2.29 6.07
N LEU A 53 2.75 2.23 4.77
CA LEU A 53 3.80 1.38 4.20
C LEU A 53 5.19 1.77 4.70
N THR A 54 5.49 3.07 4.81
CA THR A 54 6.77 3.55 5.35
C THR A 54 7.00 3.05 6.78
N LYS A 55 5.99 3.20 7.65
CA LYS A 55 6.06 2.71 9.03
C LYS A 55 6.28 1.20 9.08
N TRP A 56 5.53 0.43 8.29
CA TRP A 56 5.68 -1.01 8.24
C TRP A 56 7.07 -1.41 7.75
N VAL A 57 7.58 -0.80 6.68
CA VAL A 57 8.93 -1.04 6.15
C VAL A 57 10.00 -0.80 7.21
N ASP A 58 9.89 0.27 8.00
CA ASP A 58 10.83 0.56 9.09
C ASP A 58 10.81 -0.53 10.18
N GLU A 59 9.62 -1.00 10.55
CA GLU A 59 9.47 -2.07 11.53
C GLU A 59 10.03 -3.40 11.02
N VAL A 60 9.67 -3.83 9.80
CA VAL A 60 10.15 -5.12 9.26
C VAL A 60 11.63 -5.09 8.89
N SER A 61 12.18 -3.93 8.51
CA SER A 61 13.62 -3.77 8.27
C SER A 61 14.43 -3.88 9.56
N SER A 62 13.82 -3.68 10.74
CA SER A 62 14.46 -3.89 12.04
C SER A 62 14.55 -5.38 12.45
N GLY A 63 14.09 -6.30 11.60
CA GLY A 63 14.13 -7.74 11.83
C GLY A 63 12.92 -8.30 12.58
N LYS A 64 11.86 -7.50 12.74
CA LYS A 64 10.58 -7.94 13.29
C LYS A 64 9.69 -8.43 12.16
N ASP A 65 9.07 -9.59 12.32
CA ASP A 65 7.99 -10.00 11.43
C ASP A 65 6.69 -9.47 12.06
N VAL A 66 6.19 -8.38 11.49
CA VAL A 66 4.96 -7.70 11.90
C VAL A 66 4.02 -7.60 10.72
N ASP A 67 2.74 -7.80 10.99
CA ASP A 67 1.71 -7.66 9.98
C ASP A 67 1.56 -6.19 9.55
N PHE A 68 1.22 -6.00 8.28
CA PHE A 68 0.74 -4.74 7.75
C PHE A 68 -0.78 -4.72 7.72
N TYR A 69 -1.38 -3.61 8.17
CA TYR A 69 -2.80 -3.36 8.06
C TYR A 69 -3.04 -1.93 7.57
N TYR A 70 -3.78 -1.80 6.48
CA TYR A 70 -4.25 -0.51 5.97
C TYR A 70 -5.76 -0.53 5.81
N ALA A 71 -6.40 0.46 6.41
CA ALA A 71 -7.79 0.84 6.21
C ALA A 71 -7.81 2.37 6.08
N SER A 72 -8.69 2.91 5.24
CA SER A 72 -8.92 4.35 5.17
C SER A 72 -10.01 4.74 6.17
N MET A 73 -10.08 6.04 6.51
CA MET A 73 -11.19 6.56 7.33
C MET A 73 -12.56 6.31 6.72
N ASP A 74 -12.65 6.19 5.40
CA ASP A 74 -13.91 5.94 4.69
C ASP A 74 -14.33 4.47 4.67
N PHE A 75 -13.45 3.56 5.11
CA PHE A 75 -13.70 2.12 5.09
C PHE A 75 -13.13 1.44 6.34
N GLU A 76 -13.90 1.45 7.42
CA GLU A 76 -13.49 0.95 8.74
C GLU A 76 -13.91 -0.52 9.02
N GLU A 77 -14.77 -1.11 8.19
CA GLU A 77 -15.33 -2.44 8.47
C GLU A 77 -14.30 -3.57 8.31
N GLU A 78 -13.46 -3.50 7.29
CA GLU A 78 -12.40 -4.47 6.99
C GLU A 78 -11.18 -3.78 6.36
N PRO A 79 -9.94 -4.27 6.55
CA PRO A 79 -8.76 -3.61 6.02
C PRO A 79 -8.65 -3.72 4.50
N ILE A 80 -8.54 -2.58 3.82
CA ILE A 80 -8.35 -2.46 2.37
C ILE A 80 -7.17 -3.31 1.87
N LEU A 81 -6.05 -3.29 2.60
CA LEU A 81 -4.85 -4.04 2.25
C LEU A 81 -4.15 -4.56 3.50
N THR A 82 -3.79 -5.84 3.52
CA THR A 82 -2.97 -6.42 4.59
C THR A 82 -1.83 -7.25 4.03
N PHE A 83 -0.72 -7.28 4.78
CA PHE A 83 0.34 -8.27 4.64
C PHE A 83 0.39 -9.05 5.94
N THR A 84 -0.07 -10.29 5.95
CA THR A 84 -0.10 -11.13 7.15
C THR A 84 1.05 -12.13 7.09
N CYS A 85 1.97 -12.05 8.04
CA CYS A 85 3.11 -12.96 8.07
C CYS A 85 2.64 -14.37 8.43
N SER A 86 3.05 -15.38 7.66
CA SER A 86 2.96 -16.76 8.12
C SER A 86 4.12 -17.06 9.06
N ASP A 87 3.88 -17.82 10.13
CA ASP A 87 4.89 -18.21 11.14
C ASP A 87 6.09 -18.99 10.57
N THR A 88 6.00 -19.43 9.31
CA THR A 88 7.05 -20.14 8.58
C THR A 88 7.49 -19.34 7.35
N ASP A 89 8.79 -19.14 7.20
CA ASP A 89 9.49 -18.68 5.98
C ASP A 89 9.46 -17.19 5.59
N SER A 90 9.12 -16.26 6.50
CA SER A 90 9.04 -14.82 6.17
C SER A 90 8.20 -14.55 4.91
N GLN A 91 7.20 -15.40 4.70
CA GLN A 91 6.19 -15.27 3.66
C GLN A 91 5.03 -14.47 4.24
N TYR A 92 4.48 -13.61 3.41
CA TYR A 92 3.33 -12.79 3.75
C TYR A 92 2.20 -13.13 2.80
N GLU A 93 1.04 -13.40 3.36
CA GLU A 93 -0.20 -13.44 2.62
C GLU A 93 -0.66 -12.00 2.36
N VAL A 94 -0.97 -11.69 1.10
CA VAL A 94 -1.44 -10.37 0.66
C VAL A 94 -2.95 -10.43 0.52
N LYS A 95 -3.67 -9.70 1.39
CA LYS A 95 -5.13 -9.69 1.38
C LYS A 95 -5.68 -8.31 1.06
N SER A 96 -6.88 -8.31 0.51
CA SER A 96 -7.73 -7.15 0.34
C SER A 96 -9.18 -7.58 0.45
N VAL A 97 -10.04 -6.68 0.90
CA VAL A 97 -11.50 -6.86 0.89
C VAL A 97 -12.06 -7.01 -0.54
N TRP A 98 -11.29 -6.56 -1.53
CA TRP A 98 -11.61 -6.67 -2.97
C TRP A 98 -10.66 -7.62 -3.70
N ILE A 99 -10.08 -8.60 -2.99
CA ILE A 99 -9.12 -9.55 -3.58
C ILE A 99 -9.75 -10.34 -4.74
N LYS A 100 -9.06 -10.36 -5.88
CA LYS A 100 -9.47 -11.11 -7.08
C LYS A 100 -8.88 -12.52 -7.11
N SER A 101 -7.71 -12.70 -6.49
CA SER A 101 -6.99 -13.97 -6.41
C SER A 101 -6.14 -14.02 -5.15
N GLU A 102 -6.04 -15.19 -4.52
CA GLU A 102 -5.09 -15.41 -3.44
C GLU A 102 -3.67 -15.04 -3.88
N SER A 103 -2.93 -14.39 -2.99
CA SER A 103 -1.60 -13.88 -3.30
C SER A 103 -0.70 -13.95 -2.07
N SER A 104 0.55 -14.35 -2.28
CA SER A 104 1.58 -14.32 -1.26
C SER A 104 2.90 -13.84 -1.86
N SER A 105 3.72 -13.23 -1.01
CA SER A 105 5.02 -12.72 -1.39
C SER A 105 5.98 -12.81 -0.22
N ASN A 106 7.28 -12.97 -0.51
CA ASN A 106 8.28 -12.91 0.53
C ASN A 106 8.48 -11.48 1.05
N ARG A 107 8.99 -11.37 2.28
CA ARG A 107 9.27 -10.10 2.95
C ARG A 107 10.12 -9.14 2.12
N SER A 108 11.17 -9.64 1.47
CA SER A 108 12.10 -8.78 0.72
C SER A 108 11.44 -8.15 -0.51
N GLU A 109 10.60 -8.90 -1.21
CA GLU A 109 9.81 -8.41 -2.34
C GLU A 109 8.78 -7.37 -1.90
N LEU A 110 8.06 -7.60 -0.80
CA LEU A 110 7.12 -6.61 -0.26
C LEU A 110 7.82 -5.34 0.19
N ILE A 111 8.97 -5.43 0.87
CA ILE A 111 9.77 -4.25 1.23
C ILE A 111 10.18 -3.48 -0.02
N ALA A 112 10.61 -4.16 -1.09
CA ALA A 112 11.01 -3.54 -2.33
C ALA A 112 9.83 -2.85 -3.03
N ALA A 113 8.68 -3.52 -3.12
CA ALA A 113 7.47 -2.98 -3.74
C ALA A 113 6.94 -1.76 -2.96
N SER A 114 6.88 -1.83 -1.63
CA SER A 114 6.50 -0.71 -0.77
C SER A 114 7.42 0.48 -0.92
N LYS A 115 8.75 0.27 -0.96
CA LYS A 115 9.72 1.35 -1.19
C LYS A 115 9.59 1.97 -2.57
N SER A 116 9.33 1.17 -3.60
CA SER A 116 9.09 1.69 -4.96
C SER A 116 7.85 2.56 -4.98
N TYR A 117 6.74 2.06 -4.44
CA TYR A 117 5.49 2.82 -4.32
C TYR A 117 5.68 4.18 -3.63
N VAL A 118 6.31 4.18 -2.45
CA VAL A 118 6.55 5.42 -1.68
C VAL A 118 7.38 6.42 -2.49
N LYS A 119 8.45 5.95 -3.13
CA LYS A 119 9.33 6.80 -3.95
C LYS A 119 8.63 7.34 -5.19
N ASP A 120 7.88 6.49 -5.89
CA ASP A 120 7.21 6.86 -7.14
C ASP A 120 6.08 7.86 -6.85
N LEU A 121 5.37 7.71 -5.72
CA LEU A 121 4.37 8.66 -5.27
C LEU A 121 4.99 10.01 -4.88
N ASP A 122 6.10 10.00 -4.13
CA ASP A 122 6.82 11.23 -3.76
C ASP A 122 7.26 12.03 -4.99
N ILE A 123 7.75 11.35 -6.04
CA ILE A 123 8.08 11.98 -7.32
C ILE A 123 6.82 12.54 -7.99
N ALA A 124 5.71 11.79 -7.99
CA ALA A 124 4.48 12.20 -8.67
C ALA A 124 3.78 13.41 -8.04
N ILE A 125 3.91 13.61 -6.73
CA ILE A 125 3.31 14.75 -6.01
C ILE A 125 4.26 15.95 -5.89
N SER A 126 5.58 15.75 -6.04
CA SER A 126 6.59 16.81 -5.95
C SER A 126 6.96 17.43 -7.31
N GLY A 127 6.57 16.79 -8.42
CA GLY A 127 6.84 17.23 -9.79
C GLY A 127 5.77 18.16 -10.34
#